data_AF-A0A972SKF7-F1
#
_entry.id   AF-A0A972SKF7-F1
#
_cell.length_a   1.000
_cell.length_b   1.000
_cell.length_c   1.000
_cell.angle_alpha   90.00
_cell.angle_beta   90.00
_cell.angle_gamma   90.00
#
_symmetry.space_group_name_H-M   'P 1'
#
loop_
_entity.id
_entity.type
_entity.pdbx_description
1 polymer ?
#
loop_
_entity_poly.entity_id
_entity_poly.type
_entity_poly.pdbx_seq_one_letter_code
_entity_poly.pdbx_strand_id
1 'polypeptide(L)'
;NAQTWVNLHLLFTHGSGVVMSPVTEKSTEGLPSFYLQDIPPVAHGGPAIREPRLYFGEGGEGYVIVKGSVSEFDYPKGKDNVYTAYSGSDGIAIGSTASRSLFAWQFDDPNILLTDYITNASRILLHRNIQDRVRTIAPFLSLDHDPYLVTSNGRLFWMQDAYTTSRWFPYAQPGFGDGANYIRNAVKVVIDAYNGTVDFYVSDPNDPVIRTYQRIFPGLFKSLAAMPQDLQQHIRYPEDLFLIQAQLYRAYHMDAPEVFYNREDLWQFPRELIGIDGGNSPGTPMTPYYMIMRLPEEPREEFVLMLPMVPSQRDNMIAWLAARCDPPNYGKLIVYSFPKDKLVYGPFQIEARIQQNTEISQQISLWNQMGSRVIRGHLLVVPIENSILYVSPLYLRAESGQLPELQRVIAAYGDRVVMKETLGEALAALFKESAPLVSPPQGTADARAREALAHYDRAIERLKTGDWSGFGAELDALRPLLEALGGGHSEGHR
;
A
#
# COMPACT_ATOMS: atom_id res chain seq x y z
N ASN A 1 -9.02 9.22 -32.01
CA ASN A 1 -8.04 8.88 -33.08
C ASN A 1 -8.64 7.85 -34.02
N ALA A 2 -8.34 7.93 -35.31
CA ALA A 2 -8.75 6.90 -36.27
C ALA A 2 -8.07 5.57 -35.95
N GLN A 3 -8.84 4.49 -35.87
CA GLN A 3 -8.33 3.13 -35.60
C GLN A 3 -7.88 2.45 -36.90
N THR A 4 -6.87 3.02 -37.56
CA THR A 4 -6.27 2.39 -38.74
C THR A 4 -5.26 1.32 -38.32
N TRP A 5 -5.03 0.35 -39.20
CA TRP A 5 -4.04 -0.71 -38.98
C TRP A 5 -2.65 -0.15 -38.64
N VAL A 6 -2.21 0.88 -39.36
CA VAL A 6 -0.93 1.56 -39.09
C VAL A 6 -0.92 2.18 -37.69
N ASN A 7 -2.02 2.82 -37.28
CA ASN A 7 -2.08 3.44 -35.95
C ASN A 7 -1.98 2.39 -34.83
N LEU A 8 -2.69 1.27 -34.98
CA LEU A 8 -2.75 0.22 -33.97
C LEU A 8 -1.47 -0.62 -33.88
N HIS A 9 -0.81 -0.89 -35.02
CA HIS A 9 0.29 -1.87 -35.07
C HIS A 9 1.68 -1.27 -35.33
N LEU A 10 1.79 -0.03 -35.82
CA LEU A 10 3.09 0.58 -36.20
C LEU A 10 3.35 1.94 -35.53
N LEU A 11 2.30 2.74 -35.28
CA LEU A 11 2.45 4.09 -34.74
C LEU A 11 2.37 4.11 -33.21
N PHE A 12 1.28 3.61 -32.63
CA PHE A 12 1.04 3.60 -31.18
C PHE A 12 1.45 2.24 -30.59
N THR A 13 2.75 1.99 -30.56
CA THR A 13 3.32 0.69 -30.19
C THR A 13 3.59 0.55 -28.69
N HIS A 14 3.71 1.63 -27.94
CA HIS A 14 4.11 1.62 -26.53
C HIS A 14 3.40 2.72 -25.73
N GLY A 15 3.32 2.52 -24.41
CA GLY A 15 3.05 3.60 -23.47
C GLY A 15 4.33 4.32 -23.09
N SER A 16 4.23 5.53 -22.57
CA SER A 16 5.38 6.30 -22.09
C SER A 16 4.98 7.02 -20.81
N GLY A 17 5.66 6.73 -19.71
CA GLY A 17 5.45 7.44 -18.45
C GLY A 17 5.41 6.59 -17.21
N VAL A 18 5.78 7.20 -16.09
CA VAL A 18 5.56 6.71 -14.74
C VAL A 18 5.23 7.91 -13.87
N VAL A 19 4.24 7.76 -13.00
CA VAL A 19 3.86 8.79 -12.04
C VAL A 19 4.19 8.27 -10.65
N MET A 20 4.81 9.11 -9.83
CA MET A 20 5.18 8.76 -8.45
C MET A 20 4.77 9.90 -7.53
N SER A 21 4.05 9.57 -6.47
CA SER A 21 3.63 10.50 -5.40
C SER A 21 4.15 9.98 -4.07
N PRO A 22 4.68 10.83 -3.16
CA PRO A 22 4.78 10.46 -1.76
C PRO A 22 3.39 10.15 -1.20
N VAL A 23 3.34 9.29 -0.19
CA VAL A 23 2.10 8.92 0.50
C VAL A 23 1.68 9.95 1.57
N THR A 24 2.56 10.91 1.89
CA THR A 24 2.40 11.84 3.02
C THR A 24 2.02 13.27 2.62
N GLU A 25 2.01 13.60 1.33
CA GLU A 25 1.86 14.98 0.86
C GLU A 25 0.70 15.16 -0.13
N LYS A 26 0.06 16.33 -0.07
CA LYS A 26 -0.94 16.79 -1.04
C LYS A 26 -0.71 18.27 -1.37
N SER A 27 -1.17 18.70 -2.53
CA SER A 27 -1.21 20.13 -2.91
C SER A 27 -2.26 20.89 -2.11
N THR A 28 -2.21 22.22 -2.19
CA THR A 28 -3.22 23.13 -1.61
C THR A 28 -4.62 22.86 -2.17
N GLU A 29 -4.73 22.46 -3.42
CA GLU A 29 -5.99 22.11 -4.09
C GLU A 29 -6.47 20.68 -3.78
N GLY A 30 -5.69 19.89 -3.02
CA GLY A 30 -6.01 18.50 -2.72
C GLY A 30 -5.61 17.50 -3.81
N LEU A 31 -4.80 17.92 -4.78
CA LEU A 31 -4.18 17.03 -5.76
C LEU A 31 -2.96 16.33 -5.15
N PRO A 32 -2.56 15.15 -5.65
CA PRO A 32 -1.31 14.51 -5.22
C PRO A 32 -0.10 15.42 -5.52
N SER A 33 0.88 15.43 -4.62
CA SER A 33 2.22 15.95 -4.92
C SER A 33 2.96 14.91 -5.75
N PHE A 34 3.69 15.29 -6.80
CA PHE A 34 4.37 14.32 -7.66
C PHE A 34 5.90 14.44 -7.60
N TYR A 35 6.56 13.33 -7.28
CA TYR A 35 8.00 13.15 -7.45
C TYR A 35 8.40 12.83 -8.89
N LEU A 36 7.51 12.15 -9.63
CA LEU A 36 7.63 11.91 -11.06
C LEU A 36 6.30 12.27 -11.72
N GLN A 37 6.36 13.17 -12.69
CA GLN A 37 5.21 13.64 -13.48
C GLN A 37 5.63 13.98 -14.90
N ASP A 38 4.66 14.34 -15.75
CA ASP A 38 4.82 14.68 -17.17
C ASP A 38 5.15 13.49 -18.09
N ILE A 39 5.06 13.76 -19.40
CA ILE A 39 5.44 12.85 -20.48
C ILE A 39 6.38 13.64 -21.40
N PRO A 40 7.69 13.31 -21.44
CA PRO A 40 8.38 12.26 -20.68
C PRO A 40 8.50 12.61 -19.18
N PRO A 41 8.64 11.60 -18.30
CA PRO A 41 8.72 11.81 -16.85
C PRO A 41 9.88 12.71 -16.42
N VAL A 42 9.57 13.75 -15.66
CA VAL A 42 10.53 14.65 -15.01
C VAL A 42 10.55 14.35 -13.51
N ALA A 43 11.76 14.21 -12.96
CA ALA A 43 11.97 13.91 -11.55
C ALA A 43 12.13 15.18 -10.70
N HIS A 44 11.28 15.30 -9.67
CA HIS A 44 11.33 16.31 -8.63
C HIS A 44 11.42 15.62 -7.26
N GLY A 45 12.63 15.22 -6.87
CA GLY A 45 12.85 14.48 -5.62
C GLY A 45 12.71 12.96 -5.72
N GLY A 46 12.26 12.43 -6.87
CA GLY A 46 12.23 11.00 -7.19
C GLY A 46 13.42 10.48 -8.00
N PRO A 47 13.48 9.17 -8.29
CA PRO A 47 14.52 8.58 -9.12
C PRO A 47 14.40 9.05 -10.58
N ALA A 48 15.52 9.41 -11.19
CA ALA A 48 15.54 9.83 -12.60
C ALA A 48 15.28 8.64 -13.55
N ILE A 49 14.29 8.78 -14.43
CA ILE A 49 13.93 7.76 -15.41
C ILE A 49 14.61 8.06 -16.74
N ARG A 50 15.47 7.16 -17.19
CA ARG A 50 16.19 7.26 -18.47
C ARG A 50 15.43 6.61 -19.61
N GLU A 51 14.70 5.54 -19.31
CA GLU A 51 13.88 4.81 -20.28
C GLU A 51 12.45 4.68 -19.75
N PRO A 52 11.55 5.62 -20.08
CA PRO A 52 10.18 5.64 -19.60
C PRO A 52 9.21 4.84 -20.49
N ARG A 53 9.67 4.27 -21.61
CA ARG A 53 8.81 3.60 -22.60
C ARG A 53 8.44 2.19 -22.12
N LEU A 54 7.16 1.86 -22.19
CA LEU A 54 6.58 0.56 -21.81
C LEU A 54 6.01 -0.13 -23.06
N TYR A 55 6.78 -1.07 -23.60
CA TYR A 55 6.32 -1.96 -24.67
C TYR A 55 5.54 -3.15 -24.13
N PHE A 56 5.83 -3.55 -22.89
CA PHE A 56 5.18 -4.65 -22.17
C PHE A 56 4.53 -4.10 -20.89
N GLY A 57 3.28 -4.48 -20.66
CA GLY A 57 2.49 -3.99 -19.52
C GLY A 57 1.19 -4.77 -19.37
N GLU A 58 0.21 -4.21 -18.67
CA GLU A 58 -1.09 -4.86 -18.43
C GLU A 58 -2.12 -4.59 -19.53
N GLY A 59 -1.79 -3.69 -20.48
CA GLY A 59 -2.66 -3.26 -21.55
C GLY A 59 -3.06 -4.36 -22.55
N GLY A 60 -3.95 -3.98 -23.48
CA GLY A 60 -4.66 -4.88 -24.38
C GLY A 60 -3.79 -5.85 -25.18
N GLU A 61 -4.36 -7.03 -25.38
CA GLU A 61 -3.76 -8.13 -26.14
C GLU A 61 -3.71 -7.76 -27.62
N GLY A 62 -2.50 -7.81 -28.18
CA GLY A 62 -2.30 -7.53 -29.59
C GLY A 62 -0.82 -7.54 -29.94
N TYR A 63 -0.54 -7.83 -31.20
CA TYR A 63 0.81 -7.71 -31.73
C TYR A 63 1.07 -6.26 -32.15
N VAL A 64 2.33 -5.84 -32.05
CA VAL A 64 2.81 -4.62 -32.71
C VAL A 64 4.05 -4.94 -33.51
N ILE A 65 4.27 -4.16 -34.56
CA ILE A 65 5.42 -4.28 -35.43
C ILE A 65 6.32 -3.08 -35.15
N VAL A 66 7.54 -3.39 -34.74
CA VAL A 66 8.59 -2.41 -34.45
C VAL A 66 9.68 -2.49 -35.51
N LYS A 67 10.53 -1.45 -35.57
CA LYS A 67 11.58 -1.33 -36.60
C LYS A 67 10.99 -1.39 -38.03
N GLY A 68 9.81 -0.79 -38.20
CA GLY A 68 9.18 -0.55 -39.50
C GLY A 68 9.81 0.64 -40.23
N SER A 69 9.28 0.98 -41.41
CA SER A 69 9.67 2.21 -42.12
C SER A 69 8.99 3.46 -41.56
N VAL A 70 7.93 3.29 -40.76
CA VAL A 70 7.26 4.37 -40.02
C VAL A 70 7.84 4.44 -38.62
N SER A 71 8.20 5.65 -38.17
CA SER A 71 8.63 5.89 -36.79
C SER A 71 7.46 5.80 -35.82
N GLU A 72 7.74 5.28 -34.63
CA GLU A 72 6.75 5.06 -33.57
C GLU A 72 6.47 6.40 -32.87
N PHE A 73 5.21 6.69 -32.57
CA PHE A 73 4.86 7.88 -31.78
C PHE A 73 5.32 7.68 -30.33
N ASP A 74 6.02 8.66 -29.77
CA ASP A 74 6.48 8.62 -28.37
C ASP A 74 5.59 9.53 -27.50
N TYR A 75 5.66 10.85 -27.71
CA TYR A 75 4.85 11.81 -26.96
C TYR A 75 4.65 13.14 -27.72
N PRO A 76 3.58 13.90 -27.41
CA PRO A 76 3.37 15.22 -27.98
C PRO A 76 4.31 16.24 -27.32
N LYS A 77 4.90 17.14 -28.11
CA LYS A 77 5.76 18.24 -27.63
C LYS A 77 5.31 19.56 -28.23
N GLY A 78 4.43 20.27 -27.51
CA GLY A 78 3.86 21.52 -27.96
C GLY A 78 2.93 21.31 -29.17
N LYS A 79 3.29 21.85 -30.33
CA LYS A 79 2.55 21.63 -31.60
C LYS A 79 3.09 20.46 -32.43
N ASP A 80 4.27 19.95 -32.06
CA ASP A 80 4.95 18.87 -32.77
C ASP A 80 4.80 17.55 -32.02
N ASN A 81 5.09 16.44 -32.70
CA ASN A 81 5.14 15.11 -32.12
C ASN A 81 6.59 14.62 -32.10
N VAL A 82 6.97 13.98 -31.00
CA VAL A 82 8.24 13.27 -30.90
C VAL A 82 8.01 11.83 -31.32
N TYR A 83 8.89 11.33 -32.19
CA TYR A 83 8.88 9.96 -32.65
C TYR A 83 10.16 9.24 -32.23
N THR A 84 10.04 7.94 -32.06
CA THR A 84 11.14 7.07 -31.66
C THR A 84 11.17 5.81 -32.53
N ALA A 85 12.21 5.01 -32.35
CA ALA A 85 12.31 3.69 -32.94
C ALA A 85 12.77 2.72 -31.85
N TYR A 86 12.09 1.58 -31.77
CA TYR A 86 12.45 0.54 -30.83
C TYR A 86 13.90 0.06 -31.04
N SER A 87 14.72 0.20 -30.01
CA SER A 87 16.12 -0.23 -29.99
C SER A 87 16.33 -1.52 -29.21
N GLY A 88 15.28 -2.08 -28.61
CA GLY A 88 15.34 -3.32 -27.84
C GLY A 88 15.62 -4.57 -28.69
N SER A 89 15.87 -5.66 -27.98
CA SER A 89 16.29 -6.94 -28.56
C SER A 89 15.15 -7.95 -28.78
N ASP A 90 13.99 -7.74 -28.17
CA ASP A 90 12.85 -8.65 -28.24
C ASP A 90 12.14 -8.55 -29.61
N GLY A 91 11.19 -9.45 -29.84
CA GLY A 91 10.42 -9.58 -31.06
C GLY A 91 10.98 -10.58 -32.05
N ILE A 92 10.06 -11.22 -32.77
CA ILE A 92 10.37 -12.20 -33.82
C ILE A 92 10.60 -11.44 -35.12
N ALA A 93 11.68 -11.76 -35.84
CA ALA A 93 11.96 -11.13 -37.13
C ALA A 93 10.88 -11.51 -38.17
N ILE A 94 10.30 -10.51 -38.82
CA ILE A 94 9.26 -10.68 -39.84
C ILE A 94 9.66 -10.12 -41.20
N GLY A 95 10.96 -9.94 -41.44
CA GLY A 95 11.47 -9.41 -42.70
C GLY A 95 11.22 -10.31 -43.91
N SER A 96 11.12 -11.64 -43.71
CA SER A 96 10.94 -12.59 -44.79
C SER A 96 9.47 -12.76 -45.19
N THR A 97 9.20 -12.91 -46.49
CA THR A 97 7.83 -13.14 -46.99
C THR A 97 7.18 -14.38 -46.38
N ALA A 98 7.96 -15.44 -46.15
CA ALA A 98 7.46 -16.66 -45.49
C ALA A 98 7.01 -16.39 -44.04
N SER A 99 7.80 -15.65 -43.26
CA SER A 99 7.42 -15.23 -41.90
C SER A 99 6.18 -14.35 -41.92
N ARG A 100 6.10 -13.42 -42.87
CA ARG A 100 4.93 -12.54 -43.04
C ARG A 100 3.67 -13.32 -43.38
N SER A 101 3.75 -14.31 -44.27
CA SER A 101 2.61 -15.18 -44.60
C SER A 101 2.13 -15.99 -43.39
N LEU A 102 3.07 -16.52 -42.58
CA LEU A 102 2.72 -17.27 -41.37
C LEU A 102 1.99 -16.37 -40.36
N PHE A 103 2.52 -15.17 -40.10
CA PHE A 103 1.90 -14.25 -39.15
C PHE A 103 0.59 -13.65 -39.67
N ALA A 104 0.49 -13.39 -40.97
CA ALA A 104 -0.77 -12.98 -41.59
C ALA A 104 -1.86 -14.03 -41.40
N TRP A 105 -1.51 -15.32 -41.48
CA TRP A 105 -2.44 -16.42 -41.20
C TRP A 105 -2.75 -16.56 -39.70
N GLN A 106 -1.74 -16.51 -38.83
CA GLN A 106 -1.89 -16.64 -37.38
C GLN A 106 -2.77 -15.55 -36.76
N PHE A 107 -2.65 -14.31 -37.26
CA PHE A 107 -3.41 -13.16 -36.75
C PHE A 107 -4.66 -12.84 -37.57
N ASP A 108 -4.95 -13.64 -38.61
CA ASP A 108 -6.00 -13.36 -39.59
C ASP A 108 -5.91 -11.92 -40.14
N ASP A 109 -4.69 -11.47 -40.42
CA ASP A 109 -4.39 -10.10 -40.79
C ASP A 109 -3.59 -10.02 -42.11
N PRO A 110 -4.28 -9.81 -43.24
CA PRO A 110 -3.63 -9.74 -44.55
C PRO A 110 -2.72 -8.51 -44.70
N ASN A 111 -2.88 -7.47 -43.88
CA ASN A 111 -2.05 -6.26 -43.97
C ASN A 111 -0.59 -6.56 -43.64
N ILE A 112 -0.32 -7.55 -42.78
CA ILE A 112 1.05 -8.01 -42.47
C ILE A 112 1.77 -8.45 -43.75
N LEU A 113 1.08 -9.05 -44.73
CA LEU A 113 1.67 -9.49 -45.98
C LEU A 113 1.73 -8.37 -47.04
N LEU A 114 0.68 -7.54 -47.12
CA LEU A 114 0.48 -6.60 -48.21
C LEU A 114 1.16 -5.23 -48.02
N THR A 115 1.49 -4.86 -46.78
CA THR A 115 2.01 -3.53 -46.50
C THR A 115 3.48 -3.32 -46.90
N ASP A 116 3.82 -2.11 -47.33
CA ASP A 116 5.21 -1.69 -47.56
C ASP A 116 5.87 -1.12 -46.28
N TYR A 117 5.16 -1.07 -45.16
CA TYR A 117 5.70 -0.55 -43.89
C TYR A 117 6.64 -1.51 -43.17
N ILE A 118 6.61 -2.79 -43.54
CA ILE A 118 7.44 -3.85 -42.95
C ILE A 118 8.73 -3.98 -43.76
N THR A 119 9.86 -3.88 -43.07
CA THR A 119 11.21 -3.98 -43.64
C THR A 119 11.90 -5.28 -43.19
N ASN A 120 13.07 -5.56 -43.76
CA ASN A 120 13.89 -6.70 -43.34
C ASN A 120 14.32 -6.64 -41.86
N ALA A 121 14.35 -5.45 -41.27
CA ALA A 121 14.71 -5.24 -39.87
C ALA A 121 13.49 -5.33 -38.92
N SER A 122 12.27 -5.37 -39.47
CA SER A 122 11.05 -5.33 -38.68
C SER A 122 10.87 -6.57 -37.82
N ARG A 123 10.35 -6.33 -36.62
CA ARG A 123 10.07 -7.37 -35.64
C ARG A 123 8.65 -7.26 -35.15
N ILE A 124 8.03 -8.41 -34.91
CA ILE A 124 6.71 -8.49 -34.30
C ILE A 124 6.87 -8.79 -32.80
N LEU A 125 6.31 -7.94 -31.95
CA LEU A 125 6.24 -8.14 -30.51
C LEU A 125 4.94 -8.87 -30.18
N LEU A 126 5.05 -10.01 -29.50
CA LEU A 126 3.94 -10.88 -29.09
C LEU A 126 3.87 -10.97 -27.57
N HIS A 127 2.72 -11.43 -27.05
CA HIS A 127 2.50 -11.62 -25.60
C HIS A 127 2.98 -10.41 -24.80
N ARG A 128 2.43 -9.24 -25.16
CA ARG A 128 2.78 -7.96 -24.56
C ARG A 128 2.16 -7.76 -23.19
N ASN A 129 1.00 -8.40 -22.97
CA ASN A 129 0.42 -8.52 -21.65
C ASN A 129 1.36 -9.35 -20.77
N ILE A 130 1.83 -8.75 -19.68
CA ILE A 130 2.83 -9.36 -18.81
C ILE A 130 2.35 -10.68 -18.19
N GLN A 131 1.08 -10.77 -17.80
CA GLN A 131 0.55 -12.00 -17.20
C GLN A 131 0.44 -13.11 -18.24
N ASP A 132 -0.07 -12.80 -19.44
CA ASP A 132 -0.12 -13.74 -20.56
C ASP A 132 1.28 -14.24 -20.93
N ARG A 133 2.27 -13.34 -20.98
CA ARG A 133 3.67 -13.69 -21.23
C ARG A 133 4.22 -14.67 -20.20
N VAL A 134 4.00 -14.39 -18.92
CA VAL A 134 4.48 -15.24 -17.83
C VAL A 134 3.77 -16.60 -17.87
N ARG A 135 2.45 -16.63 -18.08
CA ARG A 135 1.68 -17.89 -18.23
C ARG A 135 2.12 -18.70 -19.44
N THR A 136 2.50 -18.04 -20.54
CA THR A 136 3.02 -18.71 -21.74
C THR A 136 4.38 -19.37 -21.46
N ILE A 137 5.25 -18.72 -20.68
CA ILE A 137 6.60 -19.25 -20.36
C ILE A 137 6.53 -20.34 -19.27
N ALA A 138 5.74 -20.11 -18.22
CA ALA A 138 5.66 -20.98 -17.04
C ALA A 138 4.20 -21.27 -16.66
N PRO A 139 3.44 -22.03 -17.48
CA PRO A 139 2.00 -22.27 -17.28
C PRO A 139 1.67 -23.09 -16.03
N PHE A 140 2.69 -23.71 -15.43
CA PHE A 140 2.57 -24.52 -14.21
C PHE A 140 2.66 -23.69 -12.92
N LEU A 141 2.93 -22.38 -13.01
CA LEU A 141 2.86 -21.45 -11.90
C LEU A 141 1.53 -20.70 -11.93
N SER A 142 0.87 -20.60 -10.77
CA SER A 142 -0.29 -19.72 -10.61
C SER A 142 0.20 -18.32 -10.30
N LEU A 143 -0.35 -17.28 -10.94
CA LEU A 143 0.11 -15.90 -10.73
C LEU A 143 -0.79 -15.19 -9.73
N ASP A 144 -0.19 -14.30 -8.93
CA ASP A 144 -0.92 -13.32 -8.14
C ASP A 144 -1.67 -12.33 -9.04
N HIS A 145 -2.81 -11.84 -8.58
CA HIS A 145 -3.66 -10.99 -9.41
C HIS A 145 -3.10 -9.59 -9.67
N ASP A 146 -2.26 -9.03 -8.78
CA ASP A 146 -1.83 -7.62 -8.80
C ASP A 146 -0.31 -7.46 -9.11
N PRO A 147 0.10 -7.45 -10.40
CA PRO A 147 1.44 -7.07 -10.79
C PRO A 147 1.67 -5.57 -10.55
N TYR A 148 2.88 -5.19 -10.14
CA TYR A 148 3.18 -3.80 -9.80
C TYR A 148 4.45 -3.30 -10.48
N LEU A 149 4.44 -2.02 -10.85
CA LEU A 149 5.55 -1.37 -11.53
C LEU A 149 6.57 -0.83 -10.51
N VAL A 150 7.85 -1.10 -10.76
CA VAL A 150 8.97 -0.63 -9.95
C VAL A 150 10.00 0.08 -10.83
N THR A 151 10.67 1.07 -10.25
CA THR A 151 11.73 1.82 -10.91
C THR A 151 13.07 1.31 -10.41
N SER A 152 13.91 0.79 -11.30
CA SER A 152 15.28 0.38 -10.93
C SER A 152 16.30 0.90 -11.93
N ASN A 153 17.33 1.57 -11.42
CA ASN A 153 18.43 2.14 -12.22
C ASN A 153 17.98 2.99 -13.43
N GLY A 154 16.87 3.73 -13.27
CA GLY A 154 16.30 4.57 -14.33
C GLY A 154 15.57 3.82 -15.44
N ARG A 155 15.23 2.54 -15.22
CA ARG A 155 14.40 1.70 -16.09
C ARG A 155 13.17 1.22 -15.30
N LEU A 156 12.16 0.76 -16.04
CA LEU A 156 10.91 0.29 -15.48
C LEU A 156 10.82 -1.24 -15.55
N PHE A 157 10.42 -1.85 -14.44
CA PHE A 157 10.22 -3.30 -14.34
C PHE A 157 8.86 -3.59 -13.71
N TRP A 158 8.17 -4.61 -14.21
CA TRP A 158 7.01 -5.18 -13.54
C TRP A 158 7.47 -6.29 -12.61
N MET A 159 6.94 -6.32 -11.41
CA MET A 159 7.12 -7.42 -10.46
C MET A 159 5.79 -8.11 -10.24
N GLN A 160 5.81 -9.44 -10.20
CA GLN A 160 4.63 -10.25 -9.94
C GLN A 160 5.00 -11.48 -9.13
N ASP A 161 4.14 -11.81 -8.17
CA ASP A 161 4.24 -13.02 -7.38
C ASP A 161 3.72 -14.23 -8.15
N ALA A 162 4.41 -15.37 -8.02
CA ALA A 162 4.03 -16.62 -8.63
C ALA A 162 4.11 -17.78 -7.62
N TYR A 163 3.05 -18.58 -7.65
CA TYR A 163 2.75 -19.62 -6.70
C TYR A 163 2.92 -21.01 -7.32
N THR A 164 3.47 -21.91 -6.53
CA THR A 164 3.29 -23.35 -6.74
C THR A 164 2.02 -23.79 -6.03
N THR A 165 1.11 -24.43 -6.75
CA THR A 165 -0.17 -24.90 -6.20
C THR A 165 -0.35 -26.40 -6.43
N SER A 166 -1.12 -27.05 -5.57
CA SER A 166 -1.54 -28.45 -5.76
C SER A 166 -2.90 -28.69 -5.12
N ARG A 167 -3.62 -29.68 -5.65
CA ARG A 167 -4.92 -30.17 -5.15
C ARG A 167 -4.80 -31.46 -4.34
N TRP A 168 -3.60 -32.03 -4.29
CA TRP A 168 -3.36 -33.41 -3.84
C TRP A 168 -2.47 -33.48 -2.60
N PHE A 169 -2.31 -32.37 -1.89
CA PHE A 169 -1.49 -32.38 -0.69
C PHE A 169 -2.22 -33.15 0.42
N PRO A 170 -1.60 -34.19 1.01
CA PRO A 170 -2.29 -35.06 1.95
C PRO A 170 -2.62 -34.30 3.23
N TYR A 171 -3.76 -34.63 3.85
CA TYR A 171 -4.21 -34.06 5.12
C TYR A 171 -4.35 -32.53 5.15
N ALA A 172 -4.48 -31.88 3.98
CA ALA A 172 -4.78 -30.45 3.88
C ALA A 172 -6.22 -30.22 3.42
N GLN A 173 -6.88 -29.23 4.02
CA GLN A 173 -8.23 -28.83 3.66
C GLN A 173 -8.24 -28.24 2.23
N PRO A 174 -9.01 -28.83 1.29
CA PRO A 174 -9.26 -28.20 0.00
C PRO A 174 -10.21 -27.02 0.19
N GLY A 175 -10.05 -25.97 -0.62
CA GLY A 175 -11.06 -24.92 -0.64
C GLY A 175 -10.67 -23.54 -1.15
N PHE A 176 -9.47 -23.34 -1.69
CA PHE A 176 -9.13 -22.08 -2.36
C PHE A 176 -8.92 -22.30 -3.86
N GLY A 177 -9.23 -21.27 -4.66
CA GLY A 177 -9.19 -21.33 -6.12
C GLY A 177 -9.97 -22.51 -6.69
N ASP A 178 -9.35 -23.26 -7.60
CA ASP A 178 -9.93 -24.44 -8.26
C ASP A 178 -9.91 -25.73 -7.39
N GLY A 179 -10.08 -25.59 -6.07
CA GLY A 179 -10.00 -26.68 -5.11
C GLY A 179 -8.57 -27.10 -4.79
N ALA A 180 -7.63 -26.16 -4.85
CA ALA A 180 -6.28 -26.35 -4.35
C ALA A 180 -6.30 -26.47 -2.81
N ASN A 181 -5.29 -27.19 -2.30
CA ASN A 181 -5.07 -27.40 -0.87
C ASN A 181 -3.59 -27.22 -0.47
N TYR A 182 -2.76 -26.73 -1.40
CA TYR A 182 -1.37 -26.39 -1.20
C TYR A 182 -1.01 -25.15 -2.00
N ILE A 183 -0.33 -24.21 -1.37
CA ILE A 183 0.17 -22.98 -1.99
C ILE A 183 1.48 -22.55 -1.32
N ARG A 184 2.45 -22.11 -2.11
CA ARG A 184 3.66 -21.42 -1.64
C ARG A 184 3.99 -20.26 -2.54
N ASN A 185 4.41 -19.13 -1.95
CA ASN A 185 5.03 -18.02 -2.67
C ASN A 185 6.46 -18.41 -3.07
N ALA A 186 6.55 -19.23 -4.11
CA ALA A 186 7.78 -19.89 -4.50
C ALA A 186 8.65 -19.02 -5.39
N VAL A 187 8.07 -18.12 -6.18
CA VAL A 187 8.78 -17.39 -7.23
C VAL A 187 8.36 -15.92 -7.29
N LYS A 188 9.34 -15.03 -7.40
CA LYS A 188 9.19 -13.63 -7.79
C LYS A 188 9.52 -13.50 -9.27
N VAL A 189 8.60 -12.98 -10.06
CA VAL A 189 8.78 -12.75 -11.49
C VAL A 189 9.10 -11.28 -11.71
N VAL A 190 10.16 -11.00 -12.48
CA VAL A 190 10.54 -9.64 -12.89
C VAL A 190 10.47 -9.56 -14.40
N ILE A 191 9.71 -8.59 -14.94
CA ILE A 191 9.57 -8.36 -16.37
C ILE A 191 10.10 -6.97 -16.71
N ASP A 192 11.06 -6.89 -17.62
CA ASP A 192 11.54 -5.61 -18.16
C ASP A 192 10.43 -4.96 -19.00
N ALA A 193 9.96 -3.77 -18.64
CA ALA A 193 8.83 -3.12 -19.33
C ALA A 193 9.17 -2.70 -20.78
N TYR A 194 10.46 -2.57 -21.10
CA TYR A 194 10.94 -2.18 -22.43
C TYR A 194 11.26 -3.40 -23.31
N ASN A 195 12.01 -4.36 -22.76
CA ASN A 195 12.43 -5.54 -23.51
C ASN A 195 11.48 -6.73 -23.36
N GLY A 196 10.63 -6.79 -22.34
CA GLY A 196 9.78 -7.96 -22.10
C GLY A 196 10.55 -9.21 -21.65
N THR A 197 11.83 -9.08 -21.31
CA THR A 197 12.62 -10.17 -20.72
C THR A 197 12.04 -10.53 -19.36
N VAL A 198 11.79 -11.82 -19.15
CA VAL A 198 11.17 -12.35 -17.92
C VAL A 198 12.20 -13.16 -17.14
N ASP A 199 12.42 -12.77 -15.89
CA ASP A 199 13.28 -13.47 -14.96
C ASP A 199 12.47 -14.06 -13.80
N PHE A 200 12.67 -15.36 -13.52
CA PHE A 200 12.03 -16.07 -12.42
C PHE A 200 13.01 -16.27 -11.27
N TYR A 201 12.78 -15.61 -10.13
CA TYR A 201 13.62 -15.70 -8.94
C TYR A 201 12.94 -16.54 -7.86
N VAL A 202 13.59 -17.62 -7.40
CA VAL A 202 13.03 -18.52 -6.39
C VAL A 202 13.14 -17.89 -4.99
N SER A 203 12.01 -17.55 -4.39
CA SER A 203 11.88 -16.96 -3.04
C SER A 203 11.75 -18.01 -1.93
N ASP A 204 11.15 -19.17 -2.21
CA ASP A 204 11.07 -20.29 -1.24
C ASP A 204 11.87 -21.50 -1.75
N PRO A 205 13.19 -21.55 -1.51
CA PRO A 205 14.04 -22.66 -1.98
C PRO A 205 13.76 -24.00 -1.29
N ASN A 206 12.95 -24.01 -0.23
CA ASN A 206 12.57 -25.21 0.52
C ASN A 206 11.30 -25.87 -0.03
N ASP A 207 10.55 -25.19 -0.90
CA ASP A 207 9.36 -25.77 -1.52
C ASP A 207 9.76 -26.99 -2.41
N PRO A 208 9.20 -28.19 -2.15
CA PRO A 208 9.47 -29.38 -2.95
C PRO A 208 8.98 -29.28 -4.41
N VAL A 209 7.91 -28.53 -4.66
CA VAL A 209 7.33 -28.37 -6.00
C VAL A 209 8.26 -27.54 -6.88
N ILE A 210 8.68 -26.35 -6.42
CA ILE A 210 9.63 -25.53 -7.18
C ILE A 210 10.97 -26.22 -7.36
N ARG A 211 11.47 -26.95 -6.36
CA ARG A 211 12.70 -27.76 -6.48
C ARG A 211 12.62 -28.80 -7.60
N THR A 212 11.43 -29.34 -7.84
CA THR A 212 11.20 -30.28 -8.95
C THR A 212 11.23 -29.56 -10.29
N TYR A 213 10.55 -28.41 -10.40
CA TYR A 213 10.59 -27.59 -11.62
C TYR A 213 12.00 -27.05 -11.93
N GLN A 214 12.80 -26.69 -10.92
CA GLN A 214 14.20 -26.31 -11.10
C GLN A 214 15.05 -27.44 -11.71
N ARG A 215 14.75 -28.71 -11.41
CA ARG A 215 15.44 -29.87 -12.02
C ARG A 215 14.98 -30.11 -13.46
N ILE A 216 13.69 -29.91 -13.74
CA ILE A 216 13.12 -30.08 -15.08
C ILE A 216 13.62 -28.95 -16.02
N PHE A 217 13.71 -27.72 -15.51
CA PHE A 217 14.07 -26.52 -16.26
C PHE A 217 15.27 -25.78 -15.64
N PRO A 218 16.50 -26.31 -15.75
CA PRO A 218 17.67 -25.78 -15.04
C PRO A 218 18.07 -24.35 -15.44
N GLY A 219 17.66 -23.87 -16.62
CA GLY A 219 17.94 -22.52 -17.10
C GLY A 219 16.83 -21.48 -16.84
N LEU A 220 15.67 -21.89 -16.34
CA LEU A 220 14.50 -21.00 -16.19
C LEU A 220 14.57 -20.18 -14.90
N PHE A 221 15.05 -20.79 -13.81
CA PHE A 221 15.00 -20.21 -12.47
C PHE A 221 16.35 -19.69 -11.99
N LYS A 222 16.33 -18.53 -11.35
CA LYS A 222 17.47 -17.89 -10.69
C LYS A 222 17.25 -17.92 -9.17
N SER A 223 18.32 -17.88 -8.40
CA SER A 223 18.22 -17.70 -6.94
C SER A 223 17.78 -16.28 -6.60
N LEU A 224 17.00 -16.08 -5.53
CA LEU A 224 16.62 -14.73 -5.07
C LEU A 224 17.84 -13.81 -4.85
N ALA A 225 18.95 -14.36 -4.36
CA ALA A 225 20.19 -13.61 -4.15
C ALA A 225 20.82 -13.05 -5.46
N ALA A 226 20.45 -13.58 -6.62
CA ALA A 226 20.89 -13.08 -7.92
C ALA A 226 20.04 -11.88 -8.40
N MET A 227 18.92 -11.59 -7.74
CA MET A 227 18.11 -10.41 -8.02
C MET A 227 18.92 -9.15 -7.64
N PRO A 228 18.93 -8.11 -8.48
CA PRO A 228 19.54 -6.83 -8.13
C PRO A 228 19.02 -6.28 -6.79
N GLN A 229 19.92 -5.76 -5.94
CA GLN A 229 19.58 -5.29 -4.59
C GLN A 229 18.47 -4.23 -4.59
N ASP A 230 18.48 -3.34 -5.58
CA ASP A 230 17.47 -2.30 -5.79
C ASP A 230 16.06 -2.92 -6.00
N LEU A 231 15.96 -3.99 -6.80
CA LEU A 231 14.70 -4.72 -7.00
C LEU A 231 14.28 -5.51 -5.75
N GLN A 232 15.24 -6.04 -4.97
CA GLN A 232 14.92 -6.76 -3.73
C GLN A 232 14.22 -5.86 -2.71
N GLN A 233 14.54 -4.56 -2.68
CA GLN A 233 13.90 -3.58 -1.79
C GLN A 233 12.43 -3.31 -2.15
N HIS A 234 12.01 -3.66 -3.37
CA HIS A 234 10.63 -3.51 -3.82
C HIS A 234 9.79 -4.78 -3.64
N ILE A 235 10.33 -5.84 -3.03
CA ILE A 235 9.56 -7.05 -2.76
C ILE A 235 8.50 -6.74 -1.70
N ARG A 236 7.24 -7.06 -2.01
CA ARG A 236 6.13 -7.04 -1.04
C ARG A 236 5.60 -8.44 -0.75
N TYR A 237 4.90 -8.60 0.37
CA TYR A 237 4.19 -9.84 0.68
C TYR A 237 2.86 -9.85 -0.09
N PRO A 238 2.53 -10.91 -0.84
CA PRO A 238 1.44 -10.82 -1.80
C PRO A 238 0.06 -10.97 -1.17
N GLU A 239 -0.90 -10.31 -1.79
CA GLU A 239 -2.26 -10.16 -1.26
C GLU A 239 -3.05 -11.47 -1.32
N ASP A 240 -2.98 -12.22 -2.43
CA ASP A 240 -3.76 -13.45 -2.58
C ASP A 240 -3.35 -14.51 -1.55
N LEU A 241 -2.04 -14.69 -1.35
CA LEU A 241 -1.55 -15.62 -0.33
C LEU A 241 -1.98 -15.17 1.08
N PHE A 242 -1.87 -13.88 1.37
CA PHE A 242 -2.26 -13.34 2.68
C PHE A 242 -3.76 -13.51 2.92
N LEU A 243 -4.60 -13.28 1.91
CA LEU A 243 -6.04 -13.51 1.96
C LEU A 243 -6.38 -14.98 2.21
N ILE A 244 -5.73 -15.91 1.50
CA ILE A 244 -5.93 -17.36 1.71
C ILE A 244 -5.54 -17.75 3.14
N GLN A 245 -4.40 -17.26 3.64
CA GLN A 245 -3.94 -17.51 5.00
C GLN A 245 -4.91 -16.94 6.03
N ALA A 246 -5.36 -15.70 5.85
CA ALA A 246 -6.33 -15.05 6.72
C ALA A 246 -7.68 -15.80 6.72
N GLN A 247 -8.15 -16.26 5.56
CA GLN A 247 -9.39 -17.02 5.40
C GLN A 247 -9.35 -18.34 6.17
N LEU A 248 -8.22 -19.06 6.14
CA LEU A 248 -8.03 -20.26 6.95
C LEU A 248 -7.95 -19.91 8.44
N TYR A 249 -7.18 -18.88 8.79
CA TYR A 249 -6.97 -18.47 10.17
C TYR A 249 -8.26 -18.07 10.90
N ARG A 250 -9.32 -17.72 10.18
CA ARG A 250 -10.66 -17.47 10.75
C ARG A 250 -11.17 -18.58 11.66
N ALA A 251 -10.82 -19.83 11.38
CA ALA A 251 -11.21 -20.98 12.18
C ALA A 251 -10.02 -21.67 12.88
N TYR A 252 -8.86 -21.75 12.22
CA TYR A 252 -7.72 -22.53 12.71
C TYR A 252 -6.92 -21.88 13.84
N HIS A 253 -7.25 -20.66 14.26
CA HIS A 253 -6.69 -20.07 15.48
C HIS A 253 -7.25 -20.69 16.77
N MET A 254 -8.34 -21.46 16.68
CA MET A 254 -8.95 -22.13 17.81
C MET A 254 -8.25 -23.47 18.08
N ASP A 255 -7.41 -23.51 19.11
CA ASP A 255 -6.64 -24.71 19.47
C ASP A 255 -7.48 -25.77 20.22
N ALA A 256 -8.53 -25.36 20.93
CA ALA A 256 -9.37 -26.25 21.73
C ALA A 256 -10.38 -27.02 20.85
N PRO A 257 -10.38 -28.37 20.83
CA PRO A 257 -11.21 -29.16 19.92
C PRO A 257 -12.72 -28.91 20.05
N GLU A 258 -13.22 -28.73 21.27
CA GLU A 258 -14.65 -28.48 21.52
C GLU A 258 -15.07 -27.12 20.96
N VAL A 259 -14.26 -26.08 21.18
CA VAL A 259 -14.46 -24.72 20.68
C VAL A 259 -14.42 -24.70 19.16
N PHE A 260 -13.46 -25.43 18.57
CA PHE A 260 -13.33 -25.56 17.12
C PHE A 260 -14.53 -26.29 16.50
N TYR A 261 -14.96 -27.41 17.09
CA TYR A 261 -16.09 -28.19 16.59
C TYR A 261 -17.40 -27.39 16.61
N ASN A 262 -17.63 -26.64 17.68
CA ASN A 262 -18.81 -25.79 17.84
C ASN A 262 -18.68 -24.44 17.11
N ARG A 263 -17.50 -24.10 16.57
CA ARG A 263 -17.18 -22.81 15.93
C ARG A 263 -17.51 -21.61 16.81
N GLU A 264 -17.21 -21.73 18.10
CA GLU A 264 -17.62 -20.73 19.11
C GLU A 264 -16.92 -19.37 18.95
N ASP A 265 -15.66 -19.35 18.49
CA ASP A 265 -14.87 -18.12 18.28
C ASP A 265 -14.57 -17.90 16.78
N LEU A 266 -15.51 -18.18 15.88
CA LEU A 266 -15.28 -18.01 14.45
C LEU A 266 -15.10 -16.54 14.07
N TRP A 267 -13.99 -16.19 13.40
CA TRP A 267 -13.74 -14.83 12.93
C TRP A 267 -14.25 -14.60 11.51
N GLN A 268 -14.42 -13.34 11.14
CA GLN A 268 -14.79 -12.88 9.81
C GLN A 268 -14.06 -11.59 9.45
N PHE A 269 -13.97 -11.33 8.15
CA PHE A 269 -13.48 -10.05 7.67
C PHE A 269 -14.55 -8.97 7.96
N PRO A 270 -14.14 -7.80 8.48
CA PRO A 270 -15.06 -6.71 8.68
C PRO A 270 -15.63 -6.24 7.34
N ARG A 271 -16.81 -5.66 7.40
CA ARG A 271 -17.45 -5.02 6.24
C ARG A 271 -17.09 -3.54 6.21
N GLU A 272 -16.88 -3.02 5.02
CA GLU A 272 -16.75 -1.59 4.74
C GLU A 272 -17.85 -1.12 3.78
N LEU A 273 -18.29 0.12 3.95
CA LEU A 273 -19.23 0.84 3.11
C LEU A 273 -18.44 1.65 2.10
N ILE A 274 -18.15 1.02 0.96
CA ILE A 274 -17.53 1.70 -0.18
C ILE A 274 -18.58 2.56 -0.89
N GLY A 275 -18.29 3.86 -1.00
CA GLY A 275 -19.14 4.83 -1.70
C GLY A 275 -20.33 5.36 -0.88
N ILE A 276 -21.00 6.36 -1.43
CA ILE A 276 -22.09 7.11 -0.76
C ILE A 276 -23.47 6.62 -1.20
N ASP A 277 -23.56 6.05 -2.40
CA ASP A 277 -24.79 5.47 -2.94
C ASP A 277 -25.14 4.11 -2.32
N GLY A 278 -24.29 3.59 -1.43
CA GLY A 278 -24.39 2.29 -0.78
C GLY A 278 -25.46 2.18 0.31
N GLY A 279 -26.42 3.11 0.40
CA GLY A 279 -27.45 3.16 1.45
C GLY A 279 -28.27 1.87 1.62
N ASN A 280 -28.25 0.96 0.64
CA ASN A 280 -28.89 -0.35 0.68
C ASN A 280 -27.98 -1.54 0.31
N SER A 281 -26.66 -1.34 0.13
CA SER A 281 -25.76 -2.45 -0.21
C SER A 281 -25.21 -3.09 1.07
N PRO A 282 -25.26 -4.43 1.22
CA PRO A 282 -24.53 -5.09 2.29
C PRO A 282 -23.05 -4.74 2.08
N GLY A 283 -22.43 -4.07 3.07
CA GLY A 283 -21.04 -3.59 2.97
C GLY A 283 -20.10 -4.69 2.47
N THR A 284 -19.14 -4.30 1.64
CA THR A 284 -18.18 -5.21 1.03
C THR A 284 -17.17 -5.70 2.06
N PRO A 285 -16.74 -6.97 2.03
CA PRO A 285 -15.64 -7.41 2.88
C PRO A 285 -14.41 -6.55 2.64
N MET A 286 -13.80 -6.11 3.73
CA MET A 286 -12.58 -5.31 3.68
C MET A 286 -11.44 -6.14 3.08
N THR A 287 -10.67 -5.52 2.20
CA THR A 287 -9.48 -6.11 1.58
C THR A 287 -8.21 -5.73 2.34
N PRO A 288 -7.14 -6.53 2.27
CA PRO A 288 -5.86 -6.16 2.84
C PRO A 288 -5.32 -4.88 2.21
N TYR A 289 -4.60 -4.09 2.99
CA TYR A 289 -3.98 -2.87 2.50
C TYR A 289 -2.56 -2.75 3.01
N TYR A 290 -1.69 -2.22 2.16
CA TYR A 290 -0.31 -1.94 2.52
C TYR A 290 -0.20 -0.61 3.27
N MET A 291 0.66 -0.58 4.27
CA MET A 291 1.04 0.66 4.93
C MET A 291 2.45 0.62 5.51
N ILE A 292 3.03 1.79 5.67
CA ILE A 292 4.29 1.97 6.41
C ILE A 292 3.92 2.38 7.82
N MET A 293 4.33 1.58 8.80
CA MET A 293 4.11 1.89 10.21
C MET A 293 5.12 1.23 11.12
N ARG A 294 5.24 1.75 12.34
CA ARG A 294 5.97 1.08 13.40
C ARG A 294 5.04 0.08 14.09
N LEU A 295 5.32 -1.21 13.92
CA LEU A 295 4.60 -2.26 14.65
C LEU A 295 4.79 -2.10 16.17
N PRO A 296 3.83 -2.53 17.00
CA PRO A 296 4.03 -2.57 18.45
C PRO A 296 5.32 -3.34 18.79
N GLU A 297 6.06 -2.87 19.80
CA GLU A 297 7.31 -3.46 20.29
C GLU A 297 8.51 -3.41 19.31
N GLU A 298 8.32 -2.95 18.08
CA GLU A 298 9.39 -2.81 17.10
C GLU A 298 10.00 -1.39 17.11
N PRO A 299 11.33 -1.25 17.01
CA PRO A 299 11.99 0.05 17.12
C PRO A 299 11.91 0.89 15.83
N ARG A 300 11.56 0.29 14.69
CA ARG A 300 11.59 0.91 13.36
C ARG A 300 10.26 0.75 12.63
N GLU A 301 10.00 1.70 11.75
CA GLU A 301 8.92 1.60 10.76
C GLU A 301 9.23 0.51 9.74
N GLU A 302 8.19 -0.20 9.32
CA GLU A 302 8.25 -1.24 8.32
C GLU A 302 7.05 -1.16 7.37
N PHE A 303 7.27 -1.64 6.15
CA PHE A 303 6.21 -1.87 5.19
C PHE A 303 5.48 -3.17 5.52
N VAL A 304 4.17 -3.07 5.75
CA VAL A 304 3.33 -4.19 6.19
C VAL A 304 2.04 -4.26 5.37
N LEU A 305 1.57 -5.48 5.12
CA LEU A 305 0.24 -5.76 4.59
C LEU A 305 -0.67 -6.12 5.76
N MET A 306 -1.79 -5.42 5.94
CA MET A 306 -2.65 -5.61 7.12
C MET A 306 -4.10 -5.91 6.77
N LEU A 307 -4.79 -6.63 7.67
CA LEU A 307 -6.22 -6.90 7.60
C LEU A 307 -6.83 -6.99 9.01
N PRO A 308 -7.79 -6.13 9.40
CA PRO A 308 -8.52 -6.25 10.65
C PRO A 308 -9.48 -7.45 10.67
N MET A 309 -9.81 -7.94 11.87
CA MET A 309 -10.69 -9.10 12.11
C MET A 309 -11.77 -8.80 13.15
N VAL A 310 -12.98 -9.32 12.91
CA VAL A 310 -14.13 -9.23 13.84
C VAL A 310 -14.70 -10.64 14.10
N PRO A 311 -15.41 -10.89 15.22
CA PRO A 311 -16.15 -12.14 15.43
C PRO A 311 -17.27 -12.28 14.41
N SER A 312 -17.66 -13.52 14.10
CA SER A 312 -18.75 -13.81 13.16
C SER A 312 -20.12 -13.21 13.55
N GLN A 313 -20.37 -13.03 14.85
CA GLN A 313 -21.65 -12.56 15.39
C GLN A 313 -21.64 -11.12 15.88
N ARG A 314 -20.49 -10.42 15.81
CA ARG A 314 -20.36 -9.06 16.33
C ARG A 314 -19.48 -8.21 15.42
N ASP A 315 -19.76 -6.92 15.36
CA ASP A 315 -18.98 -5.98 14.54
C ASP A 315 -17.85 -5.29 15.32
N ASN A 316 -17.57 -5.67 16.58
CA ASN A 316 -16.43 -5.14 17.32
C ASN A 316 -15.13 -5.80 16.86
N MET A 317 -14.05 -5.02 16.74
CA MET A 317 -12.75 -5.55 16.36
C MET A 317 -12.15 -6.37 17.50
N ILE A 318 -11.53 -7.48 17.14
CA ILE A 318 -10.90 -8.41 18.10
C ILE A 318 -9.43 -8.68 17.79
N ALA A 319 -9.02 -8.47 16.54
CA ALA A 319 -7.63 -8.63 16.15
C ALA A 319 -7.35 -7.86 14.87
N TRP A 320 -6.07 -7.74 14.54
CA TRP A 320 -5.61 -7.51 13.18
C TRP A 320 -4.51 -8.51 12.85
N LEU A 321 -4.45 -8.85 11.55
CA LEU A 321 -3.42 -9.66 10.95
C LEU A 321 -2.47 -8.73 10.20
N ALA A 322 -1.18 -9.01 10.25
CA ALA A 322 -0.20 -8.32 9.41
C ALA A 322 0.83 -9.29 8.84
N ALA A 323 1.28 -9.03 7.61
CA ALA A 323 2.44 -9.65 7.00
C ALA A 323 3.55 -8.60 6.81
N ARG A 324 4.77 -8.94 7.21
CA ARG A 324 5.93 -8.05 7.09
C ARG A 324 6.54 -8.17 5.69
N CYS A 325 6.79 -7.03 5.04
CA CYS A 325 7.39 -6.96 3.70
C CYS A 325 8.92 -6.70 3.74
N ASP A 326 9.45 -6.21 4.86
CA ASP A 326 10.86 -5.78 4.91
C ASP A 326 11.81 -6.85 5.45
N PRO A 327 13.01 -7.03 4.85
CA PRO A 327 14.07 -7.84 5.43
C PRO A 327 14.55 -7.26 6.78
N PRO A 328 14.97 -8.11 7.75
CA PRO A 328 15.09 -9.57 7.68
C PRO A 328 13.79 -10.33 7.99
N ASN A 329 12.69 -9.61 8.23
CA ASN A 329 11.45 -10.17 8.75
C ASN A 329 10.42 -10.50 7.66
N TYR A 330 10.79 -10.36 6.38
CA TYR A 330 9.96 -10.69 5.23
C TYR A 330 9.22 -12.04 5.40
N GLY A 331 7.91 -12.00 5.19
CA GLY A 331 7.05 -13.18 5.24
C GLY A 331 6.67 -13.66 6.63
N LYS A 332 7.11 -12.99 7.71
CA LYS A 332 6.58 -13.23 9.05
C LYS A 332 5.17 -12.66 9.16
N LEU A 333 4.25 -13.50 9.59
CA LEU A 333 2.87 -13.16 9.88
C LEU A 333 2.73 -12.86 11.38
N ILE A 334 2.00 -11.80 11.69
CA ILE A 334 1.70 -11.37 13.05
C ILE A 334 0.19 -11.34 13.21
N VAL A 335 -0.27 -11.83 14.37
CA VAL A 335 -1.63 -11.67 14.83
C VAL A 335 -1.58 -10.89 16.12
N TYR A 336 -2.24 -9.74 16.14
CA TYR A 336 -2.38 -8.97 17.36
C TYR A 336 -3.83 -9.03 17.81
N SER A 337 -4.06 -9.70 18.94
CA SER A 337 -5.39 -9.85 19.52
C SER A 337 -5.64 -8.79 20.60
N PHE A 338 -6.82 -8.19 20.56
CA PHE A 338 -7.27 -7.25 21.59
C PHE A 338 -7.77 -8.00 22.83
N PRO A 339 -7.57 -7.41 24.03
CA PRO A 339 -8.14 -7.94 25.27
C PRO A 339 -9.66 -8.06 25.20
N LYS A 340 -10.23 -9.18 25.67
CA LYS A 340 -11.69 -9.46 25.60
C LYS A 340 -12.52 -8.54 26.50
N ASP A 341 -11.90 -7.86 27.46
CA ASP A 341 -12.50 -6.92 28.40
C ASP A 341 -12.61 -5.48 27.84
N LYS A 342 -11.89 -5.16 26.75
CA LYS A 342 -11.94 -3.84 26.12
C LYS A 342 -12.78 -3.87 24.85
N LEU A 343 -13.79 -2.99 24.78
CA LEU A 343 -14.55 -2.79 23.55
C LEU A 343 -13.72 -1.98 22.55
N VAL A 344 -13.35 -2.60 21.44
CA VAL A 344 -12.71 -1.92 20.30
C VAL A 344 -13.72 -1.87 19.15
N TYR A 345 -14.11 -0.68 18.73
CA TYR A 345 -15.06 -0.52 17.62
C TYR A 345 -14.49 -1.09 16.33
N GLY A 346 -15.26 -1.86 15.56
CA GLY A 346 -14.81 -2.35 14.25
C GLY A 346 -15.04 -1.34 13.12
N PRO A 347 -14.46 -1.57 11.92
CA PRO A 347 -14.60 -0.71 10.75
C PRO A 347 -16.05 -0.30 10.45
N PHE A 348 -16.95 -1.28 10.32
CA PHE A 348 -18.37 -1.03 10.04
C PHE A 348 -19.04 -0.10 11.07
N GLN A 349 -18.71 -0.27 12.36
CA GLN A 349 -19.27 0.56 13.42
C GLN A 349 -18.76 2.01 13.35
N ILE A 350 -17.48 2.20 13.02
CA ILE A 350 -16.89 3.52 12.83
C ILE A 350 -17.50 4.21 11.61
N GLU A 351 -17.69 3.49 10.50
CA GLU A 351 -18.33 4.07 9.32
C GLU A 351 -19.78 4.47 9.56
N ALA A 352 -20.55 3.65 10.29
CA ALA A 352 -21.89 4.01 10.72
C ALA A 352 -21.89 5.28 11.58
N ARG A 353 -20.93 5.42 12.50
CA ARG A 353 -20.77 6.64 13.32
C ARG A 353 -20.40 7.86 12.49
N ILE A 354 -19.53 7.71 11.50
CA ILE A 354 -19.18 8.76 10.55
C ILE A 354 -20.43 9.23 9.79
N GLN A 355 -21.27 8.30 9.32
CA GLN A 355 -22.53 8.64 8.63
C GLN A 355 -23.57 9.27 9.54
N GLN A 356 -23.63 8.88 10.81
CA GLN A 356 -24.54 9.46 11.80
C GLN A 356 -24.10 10.82 12.32
N ASN A 357 -22.84 11.21 12.10
CA ASN A 357 -22.35 12.52 12.52
C ASN A 357 -23.02 13.62 11.70
N THR A 358 -23.77 14.50 12.37
CA THR A 358 -24.57 15.56 11.74
C THR A 358 -23.75 16.49 10.86
N GLU A 359 -22.57 16.94 11.32
CA GLU A 359 -21.73 17.88 10.57
C GLU A 359 -21.20 17.22 9.28
N ILE A 360 -20.70 15.99 9.39
CA ILE A 360 -20.19 15.22 8.26
C ILE A 360 -21.32 14.91 7.27
N SER A 361 -22.46 14.41 7.76
CA SER A 361 -23.60 14.05 6.92
C SER A 361 -24.18 15.26 6.19
N GLN A 362 -24.27 16.43 6.84
CA GLN A 362 -24.71 17.66 6.19
C GLN A 362 -23.75 18.07 5.08
N GLN A 363 -22.45 18.07 5.35
CA GLN A 363 -21.44 18.47 4.38
C GLN A 363 -21.37 17.52 3.18
N ILE A 364 -21.40 16.19 3.41
CA ILE A 364 -21.48 15.20 2.34
C ILE A 364 -22.75 15.41 1.51
N SER A 365 -23.90 15.64 2.15
CA SER A 365 -25.17 15.85 1.44
C SER A 365 -25.19 17.14 0.63
N LEU A 366 -24.44 18.17 1.03
CA LEU A 366 -24.28 19.43 0.28
C LEU A 366 -23.33 19.27 -0.91
N TRP A 367 -22.24 18.53 -0.74
CA TRP A 367 -21.27 18.26 -1.79
C TRP A 367 -21.70 17.19 -2.78
N ASN A 368 -22.64 16.35 -2.39
CA ASN A 368 -23.23 15.33 -3.27
C ASN A 368 -24.52 15.86 -3.90
N GLN A 369 -24.46 17.07 -4.46
CA GLN A 369 -25.56 17.74 -5.18
C GLN A 369 -25.15 18.11 -6.60
N MET A 370 -26.18 18.22 -7.45
CA MET A 370 -26.15 18.54 -8.89
C MET A 370 -24.80 19.05 -9.41
N GLY A 371 -24.11 18.23 -10.21
CA GLY A 371 -22.83 18.58 -10.83
C GLY A 371 -21.58 18.15 -10.06
N SER A 372 -21.69 17.66 -8.82
CA SER A 372 -20.57 17.13 -8.04
C SER A 372 -20.93 15.81 -7.33
N ARG A 373 -19.93 14.92 -7.24
CA ARG A 373 -20.05 13.62 -6.60
C ARG A 373 -18.93 13.44 -5.59
N VAL A 374 -19.32 13.11 -4.37
CA VAL A 374 -18.36 12.81 -3.30
C VAL A 374 -17.96 11.34 -3.42
N ILE A 375 -16.68 11.04 -3.22
CA ILE A 375 -16.11 9.70 -3.24
C ILE A 375 -15.47 9.48 -1.87
N ARG A 376 -15.98 8.52 -1.10
CA ARG A 376 -15.32 8.03 0.11
C ARG A 376 -14.26 7.01 -0.28
N GLY A 377 -13.02 7.23 0.15
CA GLY A 377 -11.97 6.22 0.05
C GLY A 377 -12.07 5.19 1.17
N HIS A 378 -11.22 4.17 1.08
CA HIS A 378 -11.14 3.07 2.05
C HIS A 378 -10.86 3.58 3.47
N LEU A 379 -11.43 2.90 4.47
CA LEU A 379 -11.16 3.18 5.87
C LEU A 379 -9.86 2.49 6.29
N LEU A 380 -8.83 3.26 6.61
CA LEU A 380 -7.58 2.73 7.15
C LEU A 380 -7.70 2.55 8.66
N VAL A 381 -7.42 1.35 9.14
CA VAL A 381 -7.30 1.03 10.57
C VAL A 381 -5.83 1.05 10.96
N VAL A 382 -5.45 2.01 11.81
CA VAL A 382 -4.07 2.25 12.19
C VAL A 382 -3.90 1.96 13.68
N PRO A 383 -3.28 0.83 14.06
CA PRO A 383 -2.98 0.56 15.46
C PRO A 383 -1.84 1.44 15.96
N ILE A 384 -2.06 2.10 17.09
CA ILE A 384 -1.08 2.96 17.78
C ILE A 384 -1.06 2.56 19.24
N GLU A 385 0.00 1.88 19.66
CA GLU A 385 0.16 1.35 21.02
C GLU A 385 -1.08 0.54 21.46
N ASN A 386 -1.80 1.00 22.49
CA ASN A 386 -2.98 0.33 23.04
C ASN A 386 -4.32 0.86 22.46
N SER A 387 -4.24 1.52 21.32
CA SER A 387 -5.29 2.37 20.76
C SER A 387 -5.39 2.21 19.24
N ILE A 388 -6.55 2.52 18.68
CA ILE A 388 -6.81 2.40 17.25
C ILE A 388 -7.28 3.75 16.70
N LEU A 389 -6.58 4.22 15.68
CA LEU A 389 -6.97 5.37 14.89
C LEU A 389 -7.61 4.89 13.59
N TYR A 390 -8.75 5.47 13.24
CA TYR A 390 -9.41 5.23 11.96
C TYR A 390 -9.27 6.47 11.09
N VAL A 391 -8.88 6.28 9.83
CA VAL A 391 -8.68 7.38 8.88
C VAL A 391 -9.38 7.05 7.57
N SER A 392 -10.23 7.95 7.08
CA SER A 392 -10.87 7.81 5.76
C SER A 392 -10.71 9.11 4.97
N PRO A 393 -10.16 9.05 3.75
CA PRO A 393 -10.10 10.20 2.87
C PRO A 393 -11.45 10.44 2.17
N LEU A 394 -11.78 11.71 1.99
CA LEU A 394 -12.98 12.16 1.29
C LEU A 394 -12.59 12.97 0.06
N TYR A 395 -12.86 12.42 -1.11
CA TYR A 395 -12.59 13.04 -2.39
C TYR A 395 -13.84 13.69 -2.97
N LEU A 396 -13.65 14.74 -3.75
CA LEU A 396 -14.71 15.39 -4.52
C LEU A 396 -14.35 15.35 -6.00
N ARG A 397 -15.33 15.06 -6.85
CA ARG A 397 -15.18 15.07 -8.30
C ARG A 397 -16.39 15.71 -8.96
N ALA A 398 -16.19 16.53 -9.99
CA ALA A 398 -17.31 16.99 -10.82
C ALA A 398 -17.96 15.83 -11.60
N GLU A 399 -19.26 15.94 -11.87
CA GLU A 399 -20.03 14.94 -12.61
C GLU A 399 -19.52 14.79 -14.06
N SER A 400 -19.02 15.88 -14.65
CA SER A 400 -18.34 15.87 -15.94
C SER A 400 -16.82 15.97 -15.77
N GLY A 401 -16.14 14.84 -15.91
CA GLY A 401 -14.75 14.74 -16.38
C GLY A 401 -13.61 15.31 -15.52
N GLN A 402 -13.84 15.73 -14.28
CA GLN A 402 -12.73 16.20 -13.42
C GLN A 402 -12.01 15.05 -12.70
N LEU A 403 -10.77 15.30 -12.29
CA LEU A 403 -9.99 14.39 -11.43
C LEU A 403 -10.52 14.49 -9.99
N PRO A 404 -10.62 13.37 -9.23
CA PRO A 404 -10.94 13.44 -7.81
C PRO A 404 -9.89 14.24 -7.02
N GLU A 405 -10.33 15.17 -6.20
CA GLU A 405 -9.49 15.99 -5.31
C GLU A 405 -9.71 15.60 -3.86
N LEU A 406 -8.65 15.45 -3.07
CA LEU A 406 -8.73 15.19 -1.63
C LEU A 406 -9.15 16.45 -0.88
N GLN A 407 -10.45 16.55 -0.59
CA GLN A 407 -11.04 17.70 0.07
C GLN A 407 -10.98 17.61 1.59
N ARG A 408 -11.23 16.43 2.17
CA ARG A 408 -11.22 16.23 3.63
C ARG A 408 -10.60 14.91 4.04
N VAL A 409 -10.13 14.86 5.28
CA VAL A 409 -9.73 13.66 5.99
C VAL A 409 -10.65 13.52 7.19
N ILE A 410 -11.35 12.39 7.26
CA ILE A 410 -12.15 12.01 8.42
C ILE A 410 -11.25 11.14 9.31
N ALA A 411 -11.14 11.51 10.57
CA ALA A 411 -10.41 10.73 11.56
C ALA A 411 -11.31 10.41 12.74
N ALA A 412 -11.22 9.18 13.25
CA ALA A 412 -11.97 8.74 14.42
C ALA A 412 -11.08 8.05 15.44
N TYR A 413 -11.31 8.37 16.71
CA TYR A 413 -10.64 7.76 17.85
C TYR A 413 -11.65 7.62 19.00
N GLY A 414 -11.86 6.38 19.45
CA GLY A 414 -12.87 6.09 20.47
C GLY A 414 -14.28 6.46 19.98
N ASP A 415 -14.92 7.39 20.69
CA ASP A 415 -16.24 7.94 20.37
C ASP A 415 -16.18 9.26 19.56
N ARG A 416 -14.99 9.85 19.40
CA ARG A 416 -14.81 11.13 18.72
C ARG A 416 -14.57 10.89 17.23
N VAL A 417 -15.30 11.64 16.41
CA VAL A 417 -15.17 11.66 14.96
C VAL A 417 -15.03 13.11 14.53
N VAL A 418 -14.00 13.41 13.74
CA VAL A 418 -13.76 14.75 13.20
C VAL A 418 -13.49 14.68 11.71
N MET A 419 -13.77 15.77 11.02
CA MET A 419 -13.46 15.95 9.60
C MET A 419 -12.75 17.28 9.40
N LYS A 420 -11.54 17.24 8.82
CA LYS A 420 -10.67 18.41 8.58
C LYS A 420 -10.02 18.35 7.20
N GLU A 421 -9.29 19.38 6.80
CA GLU A 421 -8.71 19.47 5.45
C GLU A 421 -7.45 18.61 5.30
N THR A 422 -6.75 18.38 6.41
CA THR A 422 -5.52 17.57 6.46
C THR A 422 -5.59 16.55 7.59
N LEU A 423 -4.80 15.48 7.46
CA LEU A 423 -4.64 14.50 8.54
C LEU A 423 -4.09 15.17 9.81
N GLY A 424 -3.12 16.08 9.67
CA GLY A 424 -2.54 16.81 10.82
C GLY A 424 -3.58 17.63 11.58
N GLU A 425 -4.47 18.34 10.88
CA GLU A 425 -5.58 19.06 11.52
C GLU A 425 -6.61 18.13 12.14
N ALA A 426 -6.92 17.01 11.49
CA ALA A 426 -7.85 16.01 12.02
C ALA A 426 -7.30 15.40 13.33
N LEU A 427 -6.02 15.04 13.36
CA LEU A 427 -5.34 14.56 14.56
C LEU A 427 -5.31 15.63 15.65
N ALA A 428 -4.95 16.87 15.31
CA ALA A 428 -4.98 17.98 16.25
C ALA A 428 -6.40 18.18 16.82
N ALA A 429 -7.45 18.10 16.01
CA ALA A 429 -8.83 18.25 16.46
C ALA A 429 -9.30 17.07 17.34
N LEU A 430 -8.87 15.84 17.05
CA LEU A 430 -9.17 14.67 17.88
C LEU A 430 -8.59 14.81 19.29
N PHE A 431 -7.33 15.25 19.39
CA PHE A 431 -6.56 15.23 20.65
C PHE A 431 -6.43 16.60 21.34
N LYS A 432 -6.93 17.70 20.76
CA LYS A 432 -6.85 19.06 21.33
C LYS A 432 -7.57 19.24 22.68
N GLU A 433 -8.39 18.28 23.11
CA GLU A 433 -9.04 18.29 24.43
C GLU A 433 -8.63 17.11 25.33
N SER A 434 -7.59 16.34 24.95
CA SER A 434 -7.14 15.16 25.69
C SER A 434 -5.90 15.41 26.56
N ALA A 435 -5.45 16.67 26.72
CA ALA A 435 -4.71 17.01 27.92
C ALA A 435 -5.73 16.98 29.06
N PRO A 436 -5.67 16.05 30.04
CA PRO A 436 -6.47 16.22 31.22
C PRO A 436 -6.10 17.59 31.79
N LEU A 437 -7.11 18.46 31.94
CA LEU A 437 -7.10 19.43 33.00
C LEU A 437 -7.00 18.61 34.29
N VAL A 438 -5.76 18.27 34.66
CA VAL A 438 -5.44 17.90 36.03
C VAL A 438 -5.79 19.16 36.80
N SER A 439 -7.02 19.20 37.30
CA SER A 439 -7.35 20.05 38.43
C SER A 439 -6.31 19.69 39.47
N PRO A 440 -5.38 20.59 39.84
CA PRO A 440 -4.32 20.21 40.73
C PRO A 440 -4.98 19.69 42.01
N PRO A 441 -4.54 18.53 42.53
CA PRO A 441 -5.02 18.09 43.83
C PRO A 441 -4.72 19.23 44.81
N GLN A 442 -5.74 19.77 45.46
CA GLN A 442 -5.56 20.69 46.58
C GLN A 442 -4.93 19.91 47.74
N GLY A 443 -3.62 19.69 47.63
CA GLY A 443 -2.76 19.10 48.63
C GLY A 443 -1.74 20.14 49.06
N THR A 444 -1.48 20.21 50.35
CA THR A 444 -0.55 21.14 51.03
C THR A 444 0.89 21.14 50.49
N ALA A 445 1.26 20.14 49.68
CA ALA A 445 2.54 20.08 48.97
C ALA A 445 2.68 21.20 47.90
N ASP A 446 1.58 21.64 47.29
CA ASP A 446 1.57 22.56 46.15
C ASP A 446 1.83 24.02 46.57
N ALA A 447 1.52 24.39 47.82
CA ALA A 447 1.84 25.70 48.38
C ALA A 447 3.33 25.85 48.70
N ARG A 448 3.95 24.80 49.27
CA ARG A 448 5.38 24.81 49.65
C ARG A 448 6.29 24.77 48.44
N ALA A 449 5.91 24.04 47.39
CA ALA A 449 6.65 24.02 46.14
C ALA A 449 6.65 25.40 45.45
N ARG A 450 5.52 26.13 45.48
CA ARG A 450 5.44 27.50 44.97
C ARG A 450 6.26 28.49 45.81
N GLU A 451 6.27 28.31 47.13
CA GLU A 451 7.05 29.15 48.04
C GLU A 451 8.56 28.94 47.85
N ALA A 452 8.99 27.68 47.64
CA ALA A 452 10.36 27.33 47.28
C ALA A 452 10.76 27.95 45.92
N LEU A 453 9.90 27.85 44.90
CA LEU A 453 10.17 28.47 43.60
C LEU A 453 10.33 29.99 43.71
N ALA A 454 9.49 30.65 44.52
CA ALA A 454 9.57 32.09 44.73
C ALA A 454 10.87 32.53 45.43
N HIS A 455 11.39 31.75 46.38
CA HIS A 455 12.70 32.01 47.01
C HIS A 455 13.86 31.81 46.01
N TYR A 456 13.77 30.79 45.15
CA TYR A 456 14.76 30.57 44.09
C TYR A 456 14.80 31.74 43.09
N ASP A 457 13.63 32.21 42.63
CA ASP A 457 13.56 33.32 41.68
C ASP A 457 14.11 34.63 42.28
N ARG A 458 13.77 34.92 43.55
CA ARG A 458 14.35 36.06 44.29
C ARG A 458 15.85 35.94 44.47
N ALA A 459 16.37 34.74 44.73
CA ALA A 459 17.82 34.51 44.81
C ALA A 459 18.50 34.85 43.48
N ILE A 460 17.95 34.38 42.35
CA ILE A 460 18.50 34.67 41.02
C ILE A 460 18.43 36.17 40.67
N GLU A 461 17.38 36.89 41.08
CA GLU A 461 17.33 38.35 40.93
C GLU A 461 18.40 39.07 41.75
N ARG A 462 18.60 38.68 43.01
CA ARG A 462 19.64 39.26 43.89
C ARG A 462 21.05 38.95 43.40
N LEU A 463 21.25 37.78 42.80
CA LEU A 463 22.50 37.41 42.13
C LEU A 463 22.77 38.33 40.92
N LYS A 464 21.73 38.63 40.12
CA LYS A 464 21.85 39.54 38.95
C LYS A 464 22.17 40.98 39.36
N THR A 465 21.70 41.42 40.52
CA THR A 465 21.99 42.77 41.05
C THR A 465 23.29 42.84 41.88
N GLY A 466 24.01 41.73 42.03
CA GLY A 466 25.29 41.67 42.75
C GLY A 466 25.17 41.67 44.29
N ASP A 467 23.96 41.49 44.83
CA ASP A 467 23.71 41.35 46.27
C ASP A 467 23.95 39.91 46.72
N TRP A 468 25.23 39.57 46.94
CA TRP A 468 25.66 38.26 47.41
C TRP A 468 25.13 37.90 48.80
N SER A 469 24.90 38.90 49.66
CA SER A 469 24.38 38.71 51.01
C SER A 469 22.90 38.30 50.99
N GLY A 470 22.10 38.98 50.16
CA GLY A 470 20.70 38.65 49.96
C GLY A 470 20.49 37.37 49.16
N PHE A 471 21.38 37.04 48.21
CA PHE A 471 21.40 35.74 47.55
C PHE A 471 21.56 34.58 48.55
N GLY A 472 22.52 34.69 49.47
CA GLY A 472 22.74 33.70 50.52
C GLY A 472 21.52 33.53 51.43
N ALA A 473 20.90 34.63 51.85
CA ALA A 473 19.71 34.60 52.70
C ALA A 473 18.50 33.93 52.05
N GLU A 474 18.26 34.15 50.75
CA GLU A 474 17.15 33.48 50.03
C GLU A 474 17.43 31.99 49.81
N LEU A 475 18.70 31.59 49.62
CA LEU A 475 19.10 30.19 49.54
C LEU A 475 18.96 29.44 50.88
N ASP A 476 19.32 30.10 51.99
CA ASP A 476 19.15 29.54 53.33
C ASP A 476 17.67 29.36 53.68
N ALA A 477 16.79 30.27 53.22
CA ALA A 477 15.34 30.13 53.36
C ALA A 477 14.74 29.05 52.45
N LEU A 478 15.34 28.80 51.27
CA LEU A 478 14.92 27.78 50.32
C LEU A 478 15.20 26.35 50.81
N ARG A 479 16.35 26.15 51.45
CA ARG A 479 16.84 24.83 51.89
C ARG A 479 15.85 24.02 52.75
N PRO A 480 15.24 24.55 53.84
CA PRO A 480 14.31 23.78 54.65
C PRO A 480 13.01 23.43 53.90
N LEU A 481 12.59 24.25 52.93
CA LEU A 481 11.42 23.97 52.09
C LEU A 481 11.68 22.79 51.15
N LEU A 482 12.88 22.70 50.57
CA LEU A 482 13.30 21.58 49.71
C LEU A 482 13.53 20.30 50.51
N GLU A 483 14.15 20.38 51.69
CA GLU A 483 14.35 19.23 52.58
C GLU A 483 13.00 18.65 53.06
N ALA A 484 12.02 19.51 53.36
CA ALA A 484 10.66 19.09 53.71
C ALA A 484 9.87 18.49 52.53
N LEU A 485 10.18 18.87 51.28
CA LEU A 485 9.61 18.26 50.07
C LEU A 485 10.27 16.90 49.75
N GLY A 486 11.57 16.75 50.03
CA GLY A 486 12.31 15.52 49.81
C GLY A 486 12.07 14.42 50.87
N GLY A 487 11.69 14.78 52.10
CA GLY A 487 11.50 13.83 53.20
C GLY A 487 10.23 12.98 53.17
N GLY A 488 9.32 13.19 52.22
CA GLY A 488 8.00 12.53 52.17
C GLY A 488 7.95 11.12 51.59
N HIS A 489 9.08 10.47 51.26
CA HIS A 489 9.10 9.21 50.48
C HIS A 489 9.63 7.96 51.21
N SER A 490 9.67 7.95 52.55
CA SER A 490 10.06 6.74 53.29
C SER A 490 9.16 6.47 54.49
N GLU A 491 7.96 5.94 54.26
CA GLU A 491 7.27 5.01 55.17
C GLU A 491 5.98 4.52 54.50
N GLY A 492 5.93 3.26 54.08
CA GLY A 492 4.69 2.71 53.51
C GLY A 492 4.77 1.41 52.71
N HIS A 493 5.62 0.45 53.05
CA HIS A 493 5.38 -0.96 52.68
C HIS A 493 5.85 -1.89 53.82
N ARG A 494 4.88 -2.36 54.60
CA ARG A 494 4.90 -3.63 55.31
C ARG A 494 3.71 -4.44 54.84
#